data_AF-A0A1V9GKX9-F1
#
_entry.id   AF-A0A1V9GKX9-F1
#
_cell.length_a   1.000
_cell.length_b   1.000
_cell.length_c   1.000
_cell.angle_alpha   90.00
_cell.angle_beta   90.00
_cell.angle_gamma   90.00
#
_symmetry.space_group_name_H-M   'P 1'
#
loop_
_entity.id
_entity.type
_entity.pdbx_description
1 polymer ?
#
loop_
_entity_poly.entity_id
_entity_poly.type
_entity_poly.pdbx_seq_one_letter_code
_entity_poly.pdbx_strand_id
1 'polypeptide(L)'
;MPVVGLIGAALVWQETRSRWACGLSWQRLGPTIGWTAVLALLVTALVTPIFQPLIDYLTGTKTDYSAYGALRHNAPAALQLIGYAWISAAIGEELVFRAFLMHQLEALFKRSSFGRLTAASVGGVVFGAMHASQGISGIVLTGIVGAAFGYAYLRSNRNLLALIMAHGLVDTWGVTTLYLGWY
;
A
#
# COMPACT_ATOMS: atom_id res chain seq x y z
N MET A 1 -3.82 -4.13 12.84
CA MET A 1 -2.84 -4.61 11.84
C MET A 1 -1.38 -4.63 12.31
N PRO A 2 -0.85 -3.67 13.10
CA PRO A 2 0.59 -3.63 13.42
C PRO A 2 1.15 -4.90 14.05
N VAL A 3 0.43 -5.48 15.02
CA VAL A 3 0.83 -6.74 15.68
C VAL A 3 0.95 -7.89 14.69
N VAL A 4 -0.01 -8.01 13.76
CA VAL A 4 0.01 -9.05 12.71
C VAL A 4 1.20 -8.85 11.78
N GLY A 5 1.48 -7.60 11.40
CA GLY A 5 2.66 -7.25 10.60
C GLY A 5 3.97 -7.60 11.29
N LEU A 6 4.09 -7.31 12.60
CA LEU A 6 5.26 -7.67 13.40
C LEU A 6 5.45 -9.19 13.51
N ILE A 7 4.35 -9.94 13.70
CA ILE A 7 4.40 -11.40 13.69
C ILE A 7 4.88 -11.91 12.33
N GLY A 8 4.34 -11.40 11.22
CA GLY A 8 4.79 -11.77 9.88
C GLY A 8 6.28 -11.49 9.66
N ALA A 9 6.76 -10.30 10.03
CA ALA A 9 8.18 -9.94 9.94
C ALA A 9 9.07 -10.84 10.84
N ALA A 10 8.58 -11.23 12.02
CA ALA A 10 9.28 -12.14 12.91
C ALA A 10 9.39 -13.56 12.32
N LEU A 11 8.35 -14.06 11.64
CA LEU A 11 8.38 -15.34 10.94
C LEU A 11 9.43 -15.35 9.81
N VAL A 12 9.47 -14.30 8.98
CA VAL A 12 10.51 -14.18 7.93
C VAL A 12 11.90 -14.11 8.54
N TRP A 13 12.06 -13.38 9.65
CA TRP A 13 13.33 -13.34 10.35
C TRP A 13 13.72 -14.70 10.94
N GLN A 14 12.77 -15.47 11.47
CA GLN A 14 13.03 -16.80 12.00
C GLN A 14 13.49 -17.77 10.89
N GLU A 15 12.88 -17.67 9.71
CA GLU A 15 13.23 -18.47 8.52
C GLU A 15 14.60 -18.09 7.95
N THR A 16 14.85 -16.80 7.74
CA THR A 16 16.02 -16.32 6.99
C THR A 16 17.20 -15.91 7.87
N ARG A 17 16.97 -15.71 9.17
CA ARG A 17 17.88 -15.06 10.13
C ARG A 17 18.39 -13.70 9.66
N SER A 18 17.66 -13.04 8.75
CA SER A 18 18.09 -11.81 8.10
C SER A 18 17.00 -10.75 8.10
N ARG A 19 17.27 -9.61 8.76
CA ARG A 19 16.41 -8.43 8.71
C ARG A 19 16.28 -7.82 7.31
N TRP A 20 17.23 -8.11 6.41
CA TRP A 20 17.17 -7.67 5.01
C TRP A 20 16.05 -8.36 4.22
N ALA A 21 15.71 -9.61 4.56
CA ALA A 21 14.62 -10.33 3.91
C ALA A 21 13.27 -9.66 4.14
N CYS A 22 13.10 -9.04 5.32
CA CYS A 22 11.93 -8.25 5.68
C CYS A 22 11.98 -6.80 5.17
N GLY A 23 13.09 -6.36 4.59
CA GLY A 23 13.32 -4.94 4.27
C GLY A 23 13.53 -4.03 5.49
N LEU A 24 13.76 -4.63 6.66
CA LEU A 24 14.07 -3.95 7.93
C LEU A 24 15.58 -3.66 8.02
N SER A 25 16.12 -3.08 6.96
CA SER A 25 17.51 -2.65 6.88
C SER A 25 17.58 -1.16 6.56
N TRP A 26 18.66 -0.53 7.04
CA TRP A 26 18.93 0.85 6.66
C TRP A 26 19.22 0.94 5.16
N GLN A 27 18.47 1.81 4.50
CA GLN A 27 18.66 2.14 3.09
C GLN A 27 19.21 3.56 2.98
N ARG A 28 19.90 3.85 1.88
CA ARG A 28 20.40 5.21 1.62
C ARG A 28 19.21 6.16 1.46
N LEU A 29 19.33 7.37 2.03
CA LEU A 29 18.25 8.38 2.01
C LEU A 29 17.82 8.76 0.59
N GLY A 30 18.76 8.92 -0.35
CA GLY A 30 18.46 9.30 -1.74
C GLY A 30 17.46 8.35 -2.41
N PRO A 31 17.76 7.03 -2.52
CA PRO A 31 16.82 6.04 -3.01
C PRO A 31 15.50 5.98 -2.24
N THR A 32 15.51 6.12 -0.91
CA THR A 32 14.29 6.15 -0.11
C THR A 32 13.39 7.32 -0.51
N ILE A 33 13.95 8.54 -0.55
CA ILE A 33 13.21 9.75 -0.97
C ILE A 33 12.70 9.59 -2.42
N GLY A 34 13.54 9.09 -3.32
CA GLY A 34 13.18 8.88 -4.73
C GLY A 34 12.00 7.92 -4.89
N TRP A 35 12.04 6.76 -4.24
CA TRP A 35 10.92 5.79 -4.29
C TRP A 35 9.67 6.31 -3.61
N THR A 36 9.81 6.99 -2.46
CA THR A 36 8.67 7.64 -1.78
C THR A 36 7.98 8.63 -2.71
N ALA A 37 8.74 9.53 -3.34
CA ALA A 37 8.20 10.56 -4.23
C ALA A 37 7.54 9.95 -5.46
N VAL A 38 8.20 8.98 -6.11
CA VAL A 38 7.66 8.30 -7.30
C VAL A 38 6.33 7.62 -6.97
N LEU A 39 6.23 6.89 -5.86
CA LEU A 39 5.02 6.16 -5.50
C LEU A 39 3.90 7.09 -5.05
N ALA A 40 4.21 8.12 -4.25
CA ALA A 40 3.22 9.11 -3.84
C ALA A 40 2.65 9.83 -5.07
N LEU A 41 3.50 10.31 -5.98
CA LEU A 41 3.07 10.97 -7.22
C LEU A 41 2.34 10.01 -8.17
N LEU A 42 2.80 8.76 -8.29
CA LEU A 42 2.11 7.74 -9.08
C LEU A 42 0.66 7.60 -8.60
N VAL A 43 0.44 7.51 -7.29
CA VAL A 43 -0.93 7.35 -6.79
C VAL A 43 -1.73 8.64 -6.93
N THR A 44 -1.22 9.76 -6.41
CA THR A 44 -2.00 11.00 -6.31
C THR A 44 -2.16 11.75 -7.63
N ALA A 45 -1.18 11.66 -8.54
CA ALA A 45 -1.17 12.40 -9.81
C ALA A 45 -1.50 11.53 -11.05
N LEU A 46 -1.49 10.19 -10.94
CA LEU A 46 -1.87 9.29 -12.04
C LEU A 46 -3.02 8.36 -11.66
N VAL A 47 -2.89 7.57 -10.60
CA VAL A 47 -3.91 6.56 -10.27
C VAL A 47 -5.24 7.21 -9.90
N THR A 48 -5.25 8.15 -8.96
CA THR A 48 -6.48 8.83 -8.52
C THR A 48 -7.16 9.64 -9.64
N PRO A 49 -6.48 10.53 -10.40
CA PRO A 49 -7.17 11.35 -11.39
C PRO A 49 -7.46 10.64 -12.72
N ILE A 50 -6.75 9.56 -13.07
CA ILE A 50 -6.88 8.90 -14.38
C ILE A 50 -7.43 7.49 -14.26
N PHE A 51 -6.85 6.65 -13.39
CA PHE A 51 -7.25 5.24 -13.31
C PHE A 51 -8.57 5.07 -12.56
N GLN A 52 -8.81 5.83 -11.48
CA GLN A 52 -10.06 5.71 -10.74
C GLN A 52 -11.29 6.05 -11.60
N PRO A 53 -11.37 7.17 -12.36
CA PRO A 53 -12.50 7.42 -13.25
C PRO A 53 -12.69 6.34 -14.33
N LEU A 54 -11.58 5.79 -14.84
CA LEU A 54 -11.64 4.69 -15.81
C LEU A 54 -12.21 3.42 -15.17
N ILE A 55 -11.75 3.07 -13.97
CA ILE A 55 -12.25 1.91 -13.22
C ILE A 55 -13.73 2.11 -12.89
N ASP A 56 -14.12 3.30 -12.43
CA ASP A 56 -15.50 3.63 -12.11
C ASP A 56 -16.41 3.49 -13.36
N TYR A 57 -15.93 3.96 -14.51
CA TYR A 57 -16.62 3.80 -15.79
C TYR A 57 -16.77 2.31 -16.17
N LEU A 58 -15.69 1.53 -16.06
CA LEU A 58 -15.68 0.11 -16.46
C LEU A 58 -16.50 -0.78 -15.53
N THR A 59 -16.55 -0.46 -14.24
CA THR A 59 -17.29 -1.23 -13.23
C THR A 59 -18.74 -0.77 -13.07
N GLY A 60 -19.06 0.44 -13.53
CA GLY A 60 -20.38 1.04 -13.34
C GLY A 60 -20.68 1.48 -11.91
N THR A 61 -19.68 1.46 -11.02
CA THR A 61 -19.79 1.86 -9.61
C THR A 61 -18.69 2.86 -9.26
N LYS A 62 -18.87 3.63 -8.18
CA LYS A 62 -17.79 4.41 -7.59
C LYS A 62 -17.18 3.69 -6.40
N THR A 63 -15.95 4.01 -6.05
CA THR A 63 -15.36 3.62 -4.77
C THR A 63 -16.22 4.14 -3.62
N ASP A 64 -16.61 3.23 -2.71
CA ASP A 64 -17.45 3.58 -1.57
C ASP A 64 -16.62 4.20 -0.44
N TYR A 65 -16.83 5.49 -0.20
CA TYR A 65 -16.24 6.25 0.91
C TYR A 65 -17.27 6.65 1.98
N SER A 66 -18.46 6.07 1.97
CA SER A 66 -19.58 6.46 2.84
C SER A 66 -19.26 6.33 4.33
N ALA A 67 -18.41 5.36 4.70
CA ALA A 67 -17.90 5.18 6.06
C ALA A 67 -17.08 6.40 6.58
N TYR A 68 -16.60 7.27 5.68
CA TYR A 68 -15.77 8.42 6.02
C TYR A 68 -16.54 9.75 6.06
N GLY A 69 -17.87 9.73 6.00
CA GLY A 69 -18.71 10.94 5.97
C GLY A 69 -18.45 11.90 7.15
N ALA A 70 -18.07 11.38 8.31
CA ALA A 70 -17.76 12.16 9.51
C ALA A 70 -16.51 13.05 9.40
N LEU A 71 -15.68 12.85 8.36
CA LEU A 71 -14.44 13.61 8.15
C LEU A 71 -14.67 14.97 7.49
N ARG A 72 -15.75 15.13 6.72
CA ARG A 72 -15.98 16.34 5.92
C ARG A 72 -16.06 17.58 6.82
N HIS A 73 -15.16 18.54 6.61
CA HIS A 73 -15.01 19.75 7.43
C HIS A 73 -14.79 19.49 8.94
N ASN A 74 -14.36 18.29 9.33
CA ASN A 74 -14.07 17.91 10.71
C ASN A 74 -12.56 17.63 10.88
N ALA A 75 -11.80 18.68 11.18
CA ALA A 75 -10.34 18.59 11.28
C ALA A 75 -9.85 17.66 12.40
N PRO A 76 -10.44 17.66 13.63
CA PRO A 76 -10.06 16.71 14.66
C PRO A 76 -10.22 15.24 14.22
N ALA A 77 -11.34 14.89 13.59
CA ALA A 77 -11.57 13.53 13.10
C ALA A 77 -10.60 13.16 11.96
N ALA A 78 -10.34 14.09 11.04
CA ALA A 78 -9.38 13.88 9.95
C ALA A 78 -7.95 13.67 10.47
N LEU A 79 -7.47 14.51 11.39
CA LEU A 79 -6.14 14.37 12.00
C LEU A 79 -6.03 13.08 12.81
N GLN A 80 -7.08 12.71 13.54
CA GLN A 80 -7.14 11.45 14.27
C GLN A 80 -7.02 10.25 13.31
N LEU A 81 -7.78 10.25 12.21
CA LEU A 81 -7.71 9.19 11.21
C LEU A 81 -6.34 9.12 10.53
N ILE A 82 -5.73 10.27 10.19
CA ILE A 82 -4.36 10.31 9.65
C ILE A 82 -3.39 9.64 10.63
N GLY A 83 -3.45 9.98 11.92
CA GLY A 83 -2.63 9.35 12.95
C GLY A 83 -2.81 7.82 13.00
N TYR A 84 -4.05 7.34 12.94
CA TYR A 84 -4.33 5.90 12.88
C TYR A 84 -3.86 5.26 11.56
N ALA A 85 -4.00 5.94 10.42
CA ALA A 85 -3.58 5.44 9.12
C ALA A 85 -2.06 5.23 9.07
N TRP A 86 -1.26 6.17 9.60
CA TRP A 86 0.19 6.01 9.68
C TRP A 86 0.62 4.77 10.48
N ILE A 87 -0.07 4.48 11.59
CA ILE A 87 0.28 3.34 12.45
C ILE A 87 -0.27 2.03 11.87
N SER A 88 -1.56 1.98 11.54
CA SER A 88 -2.25 0.75 11.16
C SER A 88 -2.04 0.39 9.69
N ALA A 89 -2.21 1.34 8.77
CA ALA A 89 -2.08 1.11 7.34
C ALA A 89 -0.61 1.24 6.91
N ALA A 90 -0.04 2.44 6.97
CA ALA A 90 1.30 2.70 6.43
C ALA A 90 2.38 1.82 7.06
N ILE A 91 2.39 1.60 8.38
CA ILE A 91 3.34 0.67 9.02
C ILE A 91 2.79 -0.77 9.01
N GLY A 92 1.58 -0.96 9.53
CA GLY A 92 1.04 -2.31 9.76
C GLY A 92 0.82 -3.11 8.48
N GLU A 93 0.19 -2.52 7.46
CA GLU A 93 -0.05 -3.21 6.19
C GLU A 93 1.25 -3.41 5.41
N GLU A 94 2.17 -2.45 5.41
CA GLU A 94 3.45 -2.64 4.72
C GLU A 94 4.27 -3.79 5.33
N LEU A 95 4.23 -3.97 6.66
CA LEU A 95 4.81 -5.15 7.30
C LEU A 95 4.12 -6.46 6.85
N VAL A 96 2.80 -6.50 6.79
CA VAL A 96 2.05 -7.71 6.36
C VAL A 96 2.31 -8.02 4.89
N PHE A 97 2.12 -7.04 4.02
CA PHE A 97 2.07 -7.26 2.58
C PHE A 97 3.45 -7.22 1.91
N ARG A 98 4.35 -6.36 2.38
CA ARG A 98 5.67 -6.20 1.74
C ARG A 98 6.72 -7.02 2.49
N ALA A 99 6.83 -6.86 3.81
CA ALA A 99 7.85 -7.60 4.56
C ALA A 99 7.56 -9.11 4.62
N PHE A 100 6.30 -9.52 4.85
CA PHE A 100 5.93 -10.95 4.93
C PHE A 100 5.41 -11.52 3.61
N LEU A 101 4.25 -11.09 3.11
CA LEU A 101 3.60 -11.74 1.97
C LEU A 101 4.48 -11.72 0.71
N MET A 102 5.10 -10.59 0.39
CA MET A 102 5.96 -10.49 -0.79
C MET A 102 7.21 -11.38 -0.69
N HIS A 103 7.72 -11.63 0.52
CA HIS A 103 8.80 -12.61 0.72
C HIS A 103 8.34 -14.02 0.34
N GLN A 104 7.18 -14.45 0.83
CA GLN A 104 6.62 -15.77 0.49
C GLN A 104 6.33 -15.90 -1.00
N LEU A 105 5.70 -14.88 -1.60
CA LEU A 105 5.34 -14.91 -3.02
C LEU A 105 6.57 -14.89 -3.94
N GLU A 106 7.60 -14.09 -3.62
CA GLU A 106 8.84 -14.11 -4.40
C GLU A 106 9.54 -15.48 -4.29
N ALA A 107 9.56 -16.10 -3.10
CA ALA A 107 10.11 -17.44 -2.91
C ALA A 107 9.35 -18.50 -3.73
N LEU A 108 8.01 -18.40 -3.79
CA LEU A 108 7.16 -19.29 -4.56
C LEU A 108 7.40 -19.17 -6.08
N PHE A 109 7.55 -17.94 -6.58
CA PHE A 109 7.72 -17.67 -8.02
C PHE A 109 9.17 -17.52 -8.48
N LYS A 110 10.15 -17.84 -7.62
CA LYS A 110 11.60 -17.61 -7.88
C LYS A 110 12.15 -18.22 -9.16
N ARG A 111 11.52 -19.28 -9.68
CA ARG A 111 11.95 -19.99 -10.90
C ARG A 111 11.40 -19.39 -12.19
N SER A 112 10.45 -18.45 -12.10
CA SER A 112 9.86 -17.77 -13.25
C SER A 112 10.66 -16.52 -13.61
N SER A 113 10.88 -16.29 -14.91
CA SER A 113 11.47 -15.04 -15.42
C SER A 113 10.63 -13.80 -15.07
N PHE A 114 9.32 -13.99 -14.86
CA PHE A 114 8.38 -12.95 -14.44
C PHE A 114 8.04 -13.02 -12.94
N GLY A 115 8.79 -13.79 -12.15
CA GLY A 115 8.40 -14.14 -10.77
C GLY A 115 8.09 -12.94 -9.87
N ARG A 116 8.85 -11.84 -9.97
CA ARG A 116 8.58 -10.61 -9.21
C ARG A 116 7.30 -9.90 -9.64
N LEU A 117 7.02 -9.87 -10.95
CA LEU A 117 5.79 -9.28 -11.47
C LEU A 117 4.59 -10.12 -11.03
N THR A 118 4.66 -11.45 -11.16
CA THR A 118 3.61 -12.36 -10.71
C THR A 118 3.37 -12.24 -9.20
N ALA A 119 4.44 -12.20 -8.39
CA ALA A 119 4.33 -11.99 -6.94
C ALA A 119 3.62 -10.68 -6.60
N ALA A 120 3.99 -9.59 -7.27
CA ALA A 120 3.37 -8.29 -7.09
C ALA A 120 1.89 -8.30 -7.50
N SER A 121 1.54 -8.90 -8.64
CA SER A 121 0.15 -9.00 -9.11
C SER A 121 -0.71 -9.82 -8.15
N VAL A 122 -0.23 -10.98 -7.69
CA VAL A 122 -0.96 -11.81 -6.71
C VAL A 122 -1.10 -11.07 -5.37
N GLY A 123 -0.04 -10.43 -4.89
CA GLY A 123 -0.09 -9.60 -3.69
C GLY A 123 -1.08 -8.45 -3.81
N GLY A 124 -1.15 -7.80 -4.98
CA GLY A 124 -2.14 -6.77 -5.28
C GLY A 124 -3.57 -7.27 -5.25
N VAL A 125 -3.86 -8.45 -5.82
CA VAL A 125 -5.20 -9.05 -5.72
C VAL A 125 -5.60 -9.29 -4.26
N VAL A 126 -4.71 -9.83 -3.43
CA VAL A 126 -4.99 -10.03 -2.00
C VAL A 126 -5.20 -8.70 -1.29
N PHE A 127 -4.38 -7.68 -1.58
CA PHE A 127 -4.51 -6.34 -1.01
C PHE A 127 -5.84 -5.68 -1.37
N GLY A 128 -6.24 -5.76 -2.65
CA GLY A 128 -7.53 -5.26 -3.11
C GLY A 128 -8.71 -5.97 -2.47
N ALA A 129 -8.65 -7.29 -2.32
CA ALA A 129 -9.70 -8.06 -1.66
C ALA A 129 -9.93 -7.64 -0.20
N MET A 130 -8.88 -7.21 0.51
CA MET A 130 -9.00 -6.67 1.87
C MET A 130 -9.74 -5.33 1.94
N HIS A 131 -9.94 -4.66 0.81
CA HIS A 131 -10.69 -3.41 0.68
C HIS A 131 -12.12 -3.62 0.16
N ALA A 132 -12.69 -4.81 0.35
CA ALA A 132 -14.03 -5.16 -0.14
C ALA A 132 -15.14 -4.19 0.31
N SER A 133 -14.98 -3.53 1.46
CA SER A 133 -15.93 -2.52 1.94
C SER A 133 -16.01 -1.27 1.05
N GLN A 134 -15.06 -1.08 0.13
CA GLN A 134 -15.04 0.04 -0.81
C GLN A 134 -15.75 -0.29 -2.14
N GLY A 135 -16.40 -1.45 -2.25
CA GLY A 135 -17.03 -1.92 -3.48
C GLY A 135 -16.01 -2.37 -4.54
N ILE A 136 -16.51 -2.81 -5.70
CA ILE A 136 -15.66 -3.40 -6.75
C ILE A 136 -14.64 -2.39 -7.31
N SER A 137 -15.02 -1.12 -7.48
CA SER A 137 -14.10 -0.06 -7.91
C SER A 137 -12.94 0.10 -6.94
N GLY A 138 -13.24 0.15 -5.63
CA GLY A 138 -12.25 0.23 -4.57
C GLY A 138 -11.32 -0.98 -4.53
N ILE A 139 -11.86 -2.19 -4.67
CA ILE A 139 -11.07 -3.43 -4.74
C ILE A 139 -10.08 -3.40 -5.90
N VAL A 140 -10.53 -3.01 -7.10
CA VAL A 140 -9.68 -2.96 -8.30
C VAL A 140 -8.62 -1.86 -8.15
N LEU A 141 -9.03 -0.67 -7.71
CA LEU A 141 -8.13 0.49 -7.52
C LEU A 141 -7.04 0.18 -6.51
N THR A 142 -7.41 -0.25 -5.30
CA THR A 142 -6.46 -0.60 -4.24
C THR A 142 -5.61 -1.80 -4.63
N GLY A 143 -6.15 -2.76 -5.39
CA GLY A 143 -5.38 -3.88 -5.92
C GLY A 143 -4.29 -3.45 -6.90
N ILE A 144 -4.56 -2.49 -7.79
CA ILE A 144 -3.56 -1.89 -8.70
C ILE A 144 -2.47 -1.17 -7.89
N VAL A 145 -2.86 -0.38 -6.89
CA VAL A 145 -1.91 0.31 -5.99
C VAL A 145 -1.05 -0.71 -5.22
N GLY A 146 -1.67 -1.75 -4.66
CA GLY A 146 -0.99 -2.82 -3.94
C GLY A 146 0.00 -3.58 -4.81
N ALA A 147 -0.34 -3.87 -6.06
CA ALA A 147 0.57 -4.47 -7.03
C ALA A 147 1.75 -3.54 -7.36
N ALA A 148 1.49 -2.24 -7.59
CA ALA A 148 2.54 -1.27 -7.88
C ALA A 148 3.53 -1.15 -6.71
N PHE A 149 3.03 -1.06 -5.48
CA PHE A 149 3.86 -1.01 -4.28
C PHE A 149 4.63 -2.31 -4.05
N GLY A 150 3.99 -3.47 -4.27
CA GLY A 150 4.64 -4.77 -4.17
C GLY A 150 5.81 -4.92 -5.15
N TYR A 151 5.61 -4.49 -6.40
CA TYR A 151 6.67 -4.49 -7.41
C TYR A 151 7.79 -3.50 -7.06
N ALA A 152 7.43 -2.28 -6.62
CA ALA A 152 8.40 -1.28 -6.19
C ALA A 152 9.22 -1.73 -4.98
N TYR A 153 8.62 -2.44 -4.03
CA TYR A 153 9.33 -3.06 -2.90
C TYR A 153 10.41 -4.03 -3.38
N LEU A 154 10.07 -4.96 -4.27
CA LEU A 154 11.05 -5.89 -4.83
C LEU A 154 12.11 -5.19 -5.69
N ARG A 155 11.74 -4.14 -6.44
CA ARG A 155 12.65 -3.41 -7.33
C ARG A 155 13.60 -2.45 -6.59
N SER A 156 13.17 -1.94 -5.45
CA SER A 156 13.91 -1.01 -4.59
C SER A 156 14.88 -1.69 -3.63
N ASN A 157 15.15 -2.99 -3.82
CA ASN A 157 15.93 -3.82 -2.90
C ASN A 157 15.30 -3.88 -1.50
N ARG A 158 13.97 -4.10 -1.46
CA ARG A 158 13.17 -4.22 -0.24
C ARG A 158 13.23 -2.97 0.65
N ASN A 159 13.14 -1.78 0.06
CA ASN A 159 13.20 -0.52 0.82
C ASN A 159 11.89 -0.24 1.55
N LEU A 160 11.61 -0.97 2.63
CA LEU A 160 10.33 -0.90 3.35
C LEU A 160 9.99 0.52 3.81
N LEU A 161 10.99 1.29 4.26
CA LEU A 161 10.77 2.67 4.71
C LEU A 161 10.20 3.55 3.58
N ALA A 162 10.67 3.40 2.34
CA ALA A 162 10.12 4.17 1.22
C ALA A 162 8.63 3.87 0.99
N LEU A 163 8.23 2.61 1.13
CA LEU A 163 6.83 2.20 0.97
C LEU A 163 5.97 2.71 2.12
N ILE A 164 6.45 2.62 3.38
CA ILE A 164 5.76 3.17 4.55
C ILE A 164 5.53 4.68 4.37
N MET A 165 6.56 5.42 3.96
CA MET A 165 6.45 6.86 3.76
C MET A 165 5.50 7.19 2.60
N ALA A 166 5.56 6.46 1.48
CA ALA A 166 4.66 6.66 0.36
C ALA A 166 3.20 6.38 0.74
N HIS A 167 2.94 5.26 1.42
CA HIS A 167 1.61 4.86 1.86
C HIS A 167 1.03 5.90 2.80
N GLY A 168 1.77 6.31 3.84
CA GLY A 168 1.29 7.32 4.78
C GLY A 168 1.02 8.68 4.13
N LEU A 169 1.82 9.09 3.14
CA LEU A 169 1.56 10.33 2.38
C LEU A 169 0.32 10.21 1.49
N VAL A 170 0.11 9.05 0.85
CA VAL A 170 -1.08 8.77 0.04
C VAL A 170 -2.34 8.77 0.91
N ASP A 171 -2.31 8.14 2.09
CA ASP A 171 -3.42 8.15 3.03
C ASP A 171 -3.69 9.56 3.56
N THR A 172 -2.63 10.32 3.87
CA THR A 172 -2.75 11.72 4.30
C THR A 172 -3.43 12.55 3.22
N TRP A 173 -3.03 12.37 1.96
CA TRP A 173 -3.68 13.01 0.82
C TRP A 173 -5.15 12.60 0.69
N GLY A 174 -5.45 11.29 0.73
CA GLY A 174 -6.82 10.78 0.62
C GLY A 174 -7.73 11.25 1.75
N VAL A 175 -7.26 11.26 2.99
CA VAL A 175 -8.03 11.81 4.11
C VAL A 175 -8.23 13.32 3.95
N THR A 176 -7.25 14.03 3.39
CA THR A 176 -7.39 15.47 3.09
C THR A 176 -8.44 15.72 2.01
N THR A 177 -8.49 14.92 0.94
CA THR A 177 -9.53 15.07 -0.09
C THR A 177 -10.92 14.73 0.46
N LEU A 178 -11.03 13.73 1.34
CA LEU A 178 -12.28 13.42 2.06
C LEU A 178 -12.73 14.58 2.96
N TYR A 179 -11.80 15.18 3.71
CA TYR A 179 -12.06 16.35 4.55
C TYR A 179 -12.56 17.55 3.73
N LEU A 180 -11.96 17.80 2.56
CA LEU A 180 -12.32 18.90 1.66
C LEU A 180 -13.58 18.63 0.82
N GLY A 181 -14.00 17.37 0.71
CA GLY A 181 -15.13 16.96 -0.14
C GLY A 181 -14.78 16.85 -1.63
N TRP A 182 -13.54 16.51 -1.96
CA TRP A 182 -13.03 16.38 -3.33
C TRP A 182 -12.98 14.92 -3.83
N TYR A 183 -14.02 14.13 -3.54
CA TYR A 183 -14.09 12.70 -3.85
C TYR A 183 -15.40 12.30 -4.54
#